data_AF-A0AAV4ILK9-F1
#
_entry.id   AF-A0AAV4ILK9-F1
#
_cell.length_a   1.000
_cell.length_b   1.000
_cell.length_c   1.000
_cell.angle_alpha   90.00
_cell.angle_beta   90.00
_cell.angle_gamma   90.00
#
_symmetry.space_group_name_H-M   'P 1'
#
loop_
_entity.id
_entity.type
_entity.pdbx_description
1 polymer ?
#
loop_
_entity_poly.entity_id
_entity_poly.type
_entity_poly.pdbx_seq_one_letter_code
_entity_poly.pdbx_strand_id
1 'polypeptide(L)'
;MHVILTIYNPITTNEVEKAIAHLNNNRACGEDGIPGELIKYGADTLAKVICNILTRVFSEHDDTNINGGKVITLQKQGKALALSLIFAPSLC
;
A
#
# COMPACT_ATOMS: atom_id res chain seq x y z
N MET A 1 -10.46 -25.59 1.75
CA MET A 1 -10.26 -24.91 0.45
C MET A 1 -9.63 -23.55 0.73
N HIS A 2 -8.30 -23.48 0.85
CA HIS A 2 -7.57 -22.23 0.87
C HIS A 2 -6.99 -22.03 -0.53
N VAL A 3 -7.44 -20.98 -1.20
CA VAL A 3 -7.00 -20.59 -2.54
C VAL A 3 -5.57 -20.07 -2.43
N ILE A 4 -4.60 -20.98 -2.53
CA ILE A 4 -3.20 -20.64 -2.78
C ILE A 4 -3.15 -20.28 -4.27
N LEU A 5 -3.01 -18.99 -4.58
CA LEU A 5 -2.83 -18.51 -5.95
C LEU A 5 -1.52 -19.10 -6.50
N THR A 6 -1.67 -20.19 -7.25
CA THR A 6 -0.63 -20.89 -8.00
C THR A 6 -0.08 -19.96 -9.07
N ILE A 7 1.14 -19.46 -8.89
CA ILE A 7 1.86 -18.74 -9.92
C ILE A 7 2.55 -19.80 -10.80
N TYR A 8 1.90 -20.24 -11.88
CA TYR A 8 2.54 -21.09 -12.90
C TYR A 8 3.44 -20.29 -13.86
N ASN A 9 3.40 -18.95 -13.79
CA ASN A 9 4.05 -18.06 -14.74
C ASN A 9 4.85 -16.98 -14.00
N PRO A 10 6.13 -16.74 -14.31
CA PRO A 10 6.93 -15.74 -13.61
C PRO A 10 6.29 -14.35 -13.70
N ILE A 11 6.30 -13.60 -12.59
CA ILE A 11 5.83 -12.20 -12.56
C ILE A 11 6.66 -11.42 -13.58
N THR A 12 5.97 -10.76 -14.50
CA THR A 12 6.62 -9.94 -15.54
C THR A 12 6.66 -8.47 -15.13
N THR A 13 7.69 -7.75 -15.55
CA THR A 13 7.80 -6.30 -15.29
C THR A 13 6.61 -5.53 -15.87
N ASN A 14 6.07 -5.97 -17.01
CA ASN A 14 4.89 -5.36 -17.64
C ASN A 14 3.63 -5.45 -16.76
N GLU A 15 3.45 -6.53 -15.99
CA GLU A 15 2.32 -6.66 -15.06
C GLU A 15 2.46 -5.68 -13.90
N VAL A 16 3.68 -5.53 -13.40
CA VAL A 16 4.01 -4.58 -12.32
C VAL A 16 3.81 -3.14 -12.80
N GLU A 17 4.27 -2.79 -14.00
CA GLU A 17 4.05 -1.45 -14.59
C GLU A 17 2.56 -1.13 -14.75
N LYS A 18 1.77 -2.09 -15.25
CA LYS A 18 0.32 -1.94 -15.34
C LYS A 18 -0.31 -1.74 -13.96
N ALA A 19 0.12 -2.49 -12.95
CA ALA A 19 -0.37 -2.33 -11.59
C ALA A 19 -0.03 -0.95 -10.99
N ILE A 20 1.18 -0.45 -11.23
CA ILE A 20 1.61 0.91 -10.83
C ILE A 20 0.74 1.97 -11.52
N ALA A 21 0.48 1.81 -12.82
CA ALA A 21 -0.36 2.74 -13.58
C ALA A 21 -1.80 2.81 -13.04
N HIS A 22 -2.32 1.68 -12.53
CA HIS A 22 -3.65 1.57 -11.92
C HIS A 22 -3.78 2.15 -10.50
N LEU A 23 -2.70 2.63 -9.87
CA LEU A 23 -2.80 3.31 -8.58
C LEU A 23 -3.69 4.57 -8.71
N ASN A 24 -4.48 4.93 -7.71
CA ASN A 24 -5.27 6.18 -7.78
C ASN A 24 -4.44 7.37 -7.27
N ASN A 25 -4.63 8.54 -7.88
CA ASN A 25 -4.01 9.78 -7.43
C ASN A 25 -4.77 10.34 -6.21
N ASN A 26 -4.10 11.20 -5.43
CA ASN A 26 -4.61 11.87 -4.23
C ASN A 26 -5.13 10.90 -3.14
N ARG A 27 -4.61 9.66 -3.10
CA ARG A 27 -4.87 8.75 -1.99
C ARG A 27 -3.98 9.09 -0.80
N ALA A 28 -4.48 8.81 0.40
CA ALA A 28 -3.69 8.89 1.62
C ALA A 28 -2.44 8.00 1.50
N CYS A 29 -1.29 8.55 1.89
CA CYS A 29 -0.05 7.79 1.97
C CYS A 29 -0.19 6.67 3.01
N GLY A 30 0.54 5.57 2.77
CA GLY A 30 0.73 4.52 3.78
C GLY A 30 1.59 4.98 4.96
N GLU A 31 2.02 4.04 5.79
CA GLU A 31 2.91 4.29 6.92
C GLU A 31 4.23 4.96 6.50
N ASP A 32 4.72 4.61 5.31
CA ASP A 32 5.96 5.14 4.73
C ASP A 32 5.87 6.62 4.31
N GLY A 33 4.68 7.21 4.31
CA GLY A 33 4.47 8.60 3.88
C GLY A 33 4.65 8.84 2.38
N ILE A 34 4.93 7.81 1.58
CA ILE A 34 5.14 7.92 0.13
C ILE A 34 3.77 7.95 -0.58
N PRO A 35 3.43 9.02 -1.32
CA PRO A 35 2.22 9.07 -2.13
C PRO A 35 2.34 8.18 -3.38
N GLY A 36 1.20 7.63 -3.80
CA GLY A 36 1.12 6.78 -5.00
C GLY A 36 1.55 7.48 -6.30
N GLU A 37 1.50 8.81 -6.34
CA GLU A 37 1.97 9.60 -7.49
C GLU A 37 3.49 9.48 -7.71
N LEU A 38 4.28 9.51 -6.63
CA LEU A 38 5.74 9.37 -6.75
C LEU A 38 6.13 7.99 -7.30
N ILE A 39 5.36 6.96 -6.92
CA ILE A 39 5.54 5.60 -7.43
C ILE A 39 5.25 5.55 -8.93
N LYS A 40 4.24 6.29 -9.41
CA LYS A 40 3.92 6.40 -10.84
C LYS A 40 5.01 7.12 -11.63
N TYR A 41 5.54 8.22 -11.10
CA TYR A 41 6.62 8.96 -11.78
C TYR A 41 7.92 8.14 -11.88
N GLY A 42 8.18 7.27 -10.90
CA GLY A 42 9.33 6.36 -10.88
C GLY A 42 9.04 4.95 -11.42
N ALA A 43 7.94 4.74 -12.15
CA ALA A 43 7.49 3.39 -12.50
C ALA A 43 8.56 2.56 -13.25
N ASP A 44 9.27 3.16 -14.19
CA ASP A 44 10.25 2.47 -15.05
C ASP A 44 11.43 1.87 -14.25
N THR A 45 11.84 2.53 -13.17
CA THR A 45 12.95 2.07 -12.31
C THR A 45 12.43 1.18 -11.19
N LEU A 46 11.29 1.53 -10.59
CA LEU A 46 10.69 0.80 -9.47
C LEU A 46 10.09 -0.54 -9.89
N ALA A 47 9.55 -0.66 -11.10
CA ALA A 47 8.92 -1.90 -11.57
C ALA A 47 9.89 -3.09 -11.53
N LYS A 48 11.16 -2.90 -11.90
CA LYS A 48 12.19 -3.94 -11.85
C LYS A 48 12.51 -4.38 -10.42
N VAL A 49 12.63 -3.40 -9.51
CA VAL A 49 12.93 -3.66 -8.10
C VAL A 49 11.77 -4.39 -7.43
N ILE A 50 10.54 -3.93 -7.66
CA ILE A 50 9.32 -4.55 -7.13
C ILE A 50 9.14 -5.96 -7.68
N CYS A 51 9.40 -6.18 -8.98
CA CYS A 51 9.36 -7.50 -9.59
C CYS A 51 10.32 -8.46 -8.89
N ASN A 52 11.57 -8.06 -8.66
CA ASN A 52 12.57 -8.89 -7.98
C ASN A 52 12.17 -9.20 -6.53
N ILE A 53 11.64 -8.21 -5.80
CA ILE A 53 11.16 -8.40 -4.43
C ILE A 53 10.03 -9.43 -4.43
N LEU A 54 9.00 -9.26 -5.28
CA LEU A 54 7.87 -10.17 -5.34
C LEU A 54 8.31 -11.58 -5.71
N THR A 55 9.15 -11.74 -6.74
CA THR A 55 9.70 -13.05 -7.13
C THR A 55 10.41 -13.72 -5.96
N ARG A 56 11.19 -12.96 -5.18
CA ARG A 56 11.88 -13.47 -3.99
C ARG A 56 10.90 -13.89 -2.90
N VAL A 57 9.93 -13.04 -2.56
CA VAL A 57 8.90 -13.32 -1.55
C VAL A 57 8.10 -14.58 -1.87
N PHE A 58 7.72 -14.75 -3.13
CA PHE A 58 6.99 -15.95 -3.58
C PHE A 58 7.85 -17.20 -3.65
N SER A 59 9.16 -17.08 -3.92
CA SER A 59 10.08 -18.24 -4.05
C SER A 59 10.62 -18.71 -2.70
N GLU A 60 10.90 -17.77 -1.80
CA GLU A 60 11.48 -18.02 -0.47
C GLU A 60 10.38 -18.22 0.60
N HIS A 61 9.10 -17.99 0.25
CA HIS A 61 7.97 -17.94 1.20
C HIS A 61 8.25 -17.02 2.40
N ASP A 62 8.92 -15.90 2.15
CA ASP A 62 9.24 -14.93 3.18
C ASP A 62 7.99 -14.14 3.58
N ASP A 63 7.66 -14.17 4.87
CA ASP A 63 6.64 -13.33 5.50
C ASP A 63 7.13 -11.88 5.57
N THR A 64 7.23 -11.24 4.42
CA THR A 64 7.55 -9.81 4.38
C THR A 64 6.38 -9.08 5.02
N ASN A 65 6.64 -8.25 6.03
CA ASN A 65 5.59 -7.53 6.76
C ASN A 65 5.04 -6.36 5.89
N ILE A 66 4.24 -6.67 4.87
CA ILE A 66 3.62 -5.68 3.97
C ILE A 66 2.24 -5.22 4.51
N ASN A 67 1.89 -5.59 5.76
CA ASN A 67 0.55 -5.40 6.33
C ASN A 67 0.48 -4.25 7.35
N GLY A 68 1.25 -3.18 7.14
CA GLY A 68 1.18 -1.94 7.92
C GLY A 68 0.06 -1.04 7.38
N GLY A 69 -0.87 -0.64 8.24
CA GLY A 69 -2.01 0.21 7.87
C GLY A 69 -2.18 1.38 8.84
N LYS A 70 -2.26 2.60 8.32
CA LYS A 70 -2.54 3.80 9.13
C LYS A 70 -4.03 4.06 9.21
N VAL A 71 -4.61 3.91 10.40
CA VAL A 71 -6.02 4.25 10.66
C VAL A 71 -6.16 5.75 10.89
N ILE A 72 -6.88 6.44 10.01
CA ILE A 72 -7.22 7.85 10.15
C ILE A 72 -8.72 7.95 10.37
N THR A 73 -9.14 8.48 11.52
CA THR A 73 -10.55 8.69 11.84
C THR A 73 -11.04 9.97 11.17
N LEU A 74 -11.96 9.84 10.20
CA LEU A 74 -12.60 10.97 9.52
C LEU A 74 -14.06 11.07 9.93
N GLN A 75 -14.49 12.28 10.29
CA GLN A 75 -15.90 12.57 10.56
C GLN A 75 -16.67 12.66 9.23
N LYS A 76 -17.77 11.91 9.13
CA LYS A 76 -18.67 11.96 7.97
C LYS A 76 -19.37 13.32 7.89
N GLN A 77 -19.30 13.97 6.73
CA GLN A 77 -20.00 15.23 6.48
C GLN A 77 -21.51 15.09 6.69
N GLY A 78 -22.13 16.05 7.38
CA GLY A 78 -23.56 16.11 7.65
C GLY A 78 -24.06 15.42 8.93
N LYS A 79 -23.16 14.83 9.74
CA LYS A 79 -23.50 14.38 11.10
C LYS A 79 -23.02 15.40 12.13
N ALA A 80 -23.88 15.76 13.08
CA ALA A 80 -23.50 16.60 14.23
C ALA A 80 -22.27 16.02 14.93
N LEU A 81 -21.33 16.90 15.30
CA LEU A 81 -20.08 16.56 15.97
C LEU A 81 -20.37 16.01 17.38
N ALA A 82 -20.64 14.71 17.46
CA ALA A 82 -20.60 13.98 18.72
C ALA A 82 -19.25 13.28 18.83
N LEU A 83 -18.36 13.87 19.63
CA LEU A 83 -17.07 13.36 20.11
C LEU A 83 -15.95 13.12 19.08
N SER A 84 -15.00 14.05 19.07
CA SER A 84 -13.56 13.70 19.08
C SER A 84 -12.82 14.58 20.10
N LEU A 85 -13.31 14.56 21.35
CA LEU A 85 -12.52 14.85 22.55
C LEU A 85 -12.10 13.50 23.14
N ILE A 86 -11.14 12.83 22.52
CA ILE A 86 -10.39 11.75 23.16
C ILE A 86 -8.95 11.92 22.67
N PHE A 87 -8.05 12.24 23.60
CA PHE A 87 -6.62 12.51 23.44
C PHE A 87 -6.19 13.93 23.00
N ALA A 88 -6.43 14.89 23.89
CA ALA A 88 -5.37 15.85 24.23
C ALA A 88 -4.72 15.36 25.55
N PRO A 89 -3.57 14.68 25.54
CA PRO A 89 -2.79 14.55 26.76
C PRO A 89 -2.27 15.94 27.10
N SER A 90 -2.83 16.43 28.21
CA SER A 90 -2.46 17.59 29.01
C SER A 90 -1.01 18.06 28.92
N LEU A 91 -0.87 19.38 28.84
CA LEU A 91 0.20 20.15 29.50
C LEU A 91 0.73 19.42 30.75
N CYS A 92 2.02 19.11 30.72
CA CYS A 92 2.94 19.20 31.85
C CYS A 92 4.22 19.86 31.31
#